data_AF-A0A6G8FK72-F1
#
_entry.id   AF-A0A6G8FK72-F1
#
_cell.length_a   1.000
_cell.length_b   1.000
_cell.length_c   1.000
_cell.angle_alpha   90.00
_cell.angle_beta   90.00
_cell.angle_gamma   90.00
#
_symmetry.space_group_name_H-M   'P 1'
#
loop_
_entity.id
_entity.type
_entity.pdbx_description
1 polymer ?
#
loop_
_entity_poly.entity_id
_entity_poly.type
_entity_poly.pdbx_seq_one_letter_code
_entity_poly.pdbx_strand_id
1 'polypeptide(L)'
;MRTTLDIDPAVLSVARAKARAEQISIGRAVSELALAGIQRPSPASLAASGFPVLSGAPGHPVTDELVAEYRDDEARRNDAA
;
A
#
# COMPACT_ATOMS: atom_id res chain seq x y z
N MET A 1 17.77 15.60 10.77
CA MET A 1 18.12 17.04 10.71
C MET A 1 17.03 17.87 11.36
N ARG A 2 17.37 19.05 11.87
CA ARG A 2 16.40 20.06 12.32
C ARG A 2 16.44 21.22 11.31
N THR A 3 15.30 21.50 10.72
CA THR A 3 15.11 22.54 9.71
C THR A 3 13.76 23.19 9.95
N THR A 4 13.66 24.50 9.71
CA THR A 4 12.40 25.23 9.68
C THR A 4 11.82 25.13 8.28
N LEU A 5 10.55 24.75 8.16
CA LEU A 5 9.86 24.57 6.89
C LEU A 5 8.50 25.25 7.00
N ASP A 6 8.09 25.96 5.94
CA ASP A 6 6.71 26.40 5.79
C ASP A 6 5.86 25.23 5.29
N ILE A 7 4.78 24.90 5.99
CA ILE A 7 3.96 23.73 5.72
C ILE A 7 2.47 24.08 5.77
N ASP A 8 1.73 23.49 4.84
CA ASP A 8 0.27 23.59 4.86
C ASP A 8 -0.31 23.03 6.18
N PRO A 9 -1.29 23.70 6.81
CA PRO A 9 -1.90 23.25 8.06
C PRO A 9 -2.49 21.83 7.99
N ALA A 10 -3.02 21.41 6.84
CA ALA A 10 -3.55 20.06 6.65
C ALA A 10 -2.43 19.01 6.69
N VAL A 11 -1.28 19.29 6.08
CA VAL A 11 -0.10 18.42 6.13
C VAL A 11 0.39 18.28 7.57
N LEU A 12 0.44 19.39 8.32
CA LEU A 12 0.81 19.37 9.74
C LEU A 12 -0.18 18.54 10.58
N SER A 13 -1.47 18.61 10.29
CA SER A 13 -2.50 17.82 10.96
C SER A 13 -2.25 16.31 10.78
N VAL A 14 -2.02 15.88 9.54
CA VAL A 14 -1.70 14.48 9.21
C VAL A 14 -0.41 14.02 9.88
N ALA A 15 0.63 14.85 9.85
CA ALA A 15 1.90 14.53 10.51
C ALA A 15 1.74 14.37 12.04
N ARG A 16 0.91 15.21 12.69
CA ARG A 16 0.61 15.06 14.13
C ARG A 16 -0.14 13.77 14.43
N ALA A 17 -1.10 13.39 13.59
CA ALA A 17 -1.83 12.14 13.76
C ALA A 17 -0.89 10.92 13.67
N LYS A 18 -0.04 10.86 12.63
CA LYS A 18 0.97 9.80 12.46
C LYS A 18 1.98 9.78 13.62
N ALA A 19 2.50 10.94 14.02
CA ALA A 19 3.44 11.06 15.13
C ALA A 19 2.89 10.50 16.45
N ARG A 20 1.61 10.75 16.74
CA ARG A 20 0.92 10.21 17.93
C ARG A 20 0.70 8.70 17.83
N ALA A 21 0.25 8.21 16.68
CA ALA A 21 -0.03 6.80 16.45
C ALA A 21 1.25 5.94 16.59
N GLU A 22 2.38 6.45 16.09
CA GLU A 22 3.64 5.70 16.02
C GLU A 22 4.65 6.10 17.10
N GLN A 23 4.30 7.03 17.99
CA GLN A 23 5.19 7.53 19.05
C GLN A 23 6.53 8.07 18.53
N ILE A 24 6.49 8.79 17.41
CA ILE A 24 7.66 9.43 16.78
C ILE A 24 7.56 10.95 16.82
N SER A 25 8.67 11.65 16.58
CA SER A 25 8.65 13.11 16.47
C SER A 25 7.85 13.58 15.24
N ILE A 26 7.23 14.77 15.32
CA ILE A 26 6.50 15.37 14.18
C ILE A 26 7.42 15.53 12.96
N GLY A 27 8.66 15.98 13.16
CA GLY A 27 9.63 16.11 12.06
C GLY A 27 9.96 14.77 11.39
N ARG A 28 9.99 13.67 12.16
CA ARG A 28 10.16 12.32 11.61
C ARG A 28 8.94 11.90 10.80
N ALA A 29 7.73 12.13 11.31
CA ALA A 29 6.49 11.83 10.60
C ALA A 29 6.39 12.60 9.27
N VAL A 30 6.74 13.89 9.25
CA VAL A 30 6.81 14.69 8.02
C VAL A 30 7.82 14.10 7.04
N SER A 31 9.03 13.75 7.51
CA SER A 31 10.07 13.16 6.67
C SER A 31 9.63 11.85 6.03
N GLU A 32 8.94 10.98 6.76
CA GLU A 32 8.44 9.71 6.24
C GLU A 32 7.32 9.90 5.22
N LEU A 33 6.39 10.81 5.49
CA LEU A 33 5.32 11.17 4.54
C LEU A 33 5.90 11.74 3.24
N ALA A 34 6.90 12.61 3.33
CA ALA A 34 7.59 13.17 2.17
C ALA A 34 8.31 12.08 1.36
N LEU A 35 9.05 11.18 2.02
CA LEU A 35 9.71 10.06 1.35
C LEU A 35 8.71 9.13 0.66
N ALA A 36 7.58 8.82 1.30
CA ALA A 36 6.52 8.03 0.70
C ALA A 36 5.91 8.70 -0.54
N GLY A 37 5.76 10.03 -0.52
CA GLY A 37 5.31 10.81 -1.67
C GLY A 37 6.30 10.79 -2.84
N ILE A 38 7.61 10.85 -2.56
CA ILE A 38 8.68 10.79 -3.58
C ILE A 38 8.79 9.39 -4.19
N GLN A 39 8.67 8.34 -3.37
CA GLN A 39 8.79 6.95 -3.81
C GLN A 39 7.55 6.45 -4.55
N ARG A 40 6.44 7.19 -4.54
CA ARG A 40 5.22 6.79 -5.21
C ARG A 40 5.45 6.82 -6.73
N PRO A 41 5.36 5.68 -7.44
CA PRO A 41 5.46 5.68 -8.89
C PRO A 41 4.36 6.61 -9.46
N SER A 42 4.75 7.40 -10.46
CA SER A 42 3.84 8.35 -11.09
C SER A 42 2.57 7.65 -11.56
N PRO A 43 1.37 8.23 -11.34
CA PRO A 43 0.12 7.69 -11.86
C PRO A 43 0.10 7.62 -13.40
N ALA A 44 1.08 8.20 -14.10
CA ALA A 44 1.27 7.98 -15.53
C ALA A 44 1.61 6.52 -15.90
N SER A 45 1.96 5.67 -14.93
CA SER A 45 2.04 4.22 -15.10
C SER A 45 0.67 3.53 -15.07
N LEU A 46 -0.40 4.24 -14.73
CA LEU A 46 -1.79 3.77 -14.84
C LEU A 46 -2.21 4.00 -16.28
N ALA A 47 -1.93 2.99 -17.10
CA ALA A 47 -2.35 2.72 -18.47
C ALA A 47 -3.20 3.79 -19.20
N ALA A 48 -2.84 4.00 -20.48
CA ALA A 48 -3.50 4.83 -21.49
C ALA A 48 -5.03 4.62 -21.70
N SER A 49 -5.71 3.81 -20.88
CA SER A 49 -7.11 3.41 -21.00
C SER A 49 -8.03 3.92 -19.88
N GLY A 50 -7.56 4.79 -18.98
CA GLY A 50 -8.42 5.41 -17.95
C GLY A 50 -8.78 4.53 -16.76
N PHE A 51 -8.21 3.32 -16.68
CA PHE A 51 -8.35 2.42 -15.53
C PHE A 51 -6.99 2.14 -14.90
N PRO A 52 -6.89 2.13 -13.56
CA PRO A 52 -5.66 1.81 -12.87
C PRO A 52 -5.29 0.33 -13.08
N VAL A 53 -4.28 0.08 -13.92
CA VAL A 53 -3.69 -1.25 -14.06
C VAL A 53 -2.65 -1.41 -12.96
N LEU A 54 -2.87 -2.37 -12.05
CA LEU A 54 -1.84 -2.79 -11.11
C LEU A 54 -0.75 -3.50 -11.91
N SER A 55 0.45 -2.93 -11.98
CA SER A 55 1.61 -3.63 -12.51
C SER A 55 1.89 -4.83 -11.59
N GLY A 56 1.71 -6.05 -12.11
CA GLY A 56 1.97 -7.27 -11.37
C GLY A 56 3.37 -7.26 -10.76
N ALA A 57 3.53 -7.82 -9.57
CA ALA A 57 4.86 -8.04 -9.01
C ALA A 57 5.65 -8.97 -9.96
N PRO A 58 6.95 -8.74 -10.21
CA PRO A 58 7.79 -9.70 -10.91
C PRO A 58 7.88 -10.95 -10.04
N GLY A 59 7.01 -11.91 -10.30
CA GLY A 59 6.76 -13.06 -9.45
C GLY A 59 6.08 -14.19 -10.20
N HIS A 60 5.74 -15.25 -9.48
CA HIS A 60 5.14 -16.46 -10.05
C HIS A 60 3.76 -16.14 -10.68
N PRO A 61 3.57 -16.41 -11.99
CA PRO A 61 2.27 -16.20 -12.62
C PRO A 61 1.23 -17.11 -11.97
N VAL A 62 0.15 -16.52 -11.46
CA VAL A 62 -1.01 -17.28 -10.99
C VAL A 62 -1.81 -17.70 -12.21
N THR A 63 -1.81 -19.00 -12.51
CA THR A 63 -2.55 -19.57 -13.65
C THR A 63 -3.85 -20.23 -13.19
N ASP A 64 -4.75 -20.50 -14.12
CA ASP A 64 -6.00 -21.21 -13.82
C ASP A 64 -5.75 -22.63 -13.30
N GLU A 65 -4.69 -23.29 -13.78
CA GLU A 65 -4.24 -24.59 -13.29
C GLU A 65 -3.78 -24.52 -11.83
N LEU A 66 -2.96 -23.51 -11.50
CA LEU A 66 -2.51 -23.27 -10.13
C LEU A 66 -3.71 -23.04 -9.19
N VAL A 67 -4.69 -22.25 -9.64
CA VAL A 67 -5.93 -22.02 -8.88
C VAL A 67 -6.73 -23.30 -8.69
N ALA A 68 -6.79 -24.16 -9.72
CA ALA A 68 -7.49 -25.44 -9.64
C ALA A 68 -6.82 -26.41 -8.65
N GLU A 69 -5.48 -26.42 -8.57
CA GLU A 69 -4.72 -27.26 -7.64
C GLU A 69 -4.92 -26.88 -6.16
N TYR A 70 -5.09 -25.58 -5.87
CA TYR A 70 -5.29 -25.08 -4.49
C TYR A 70 -6.76 -24.97 -4.07
N ARG A 71 -7.72 -25.31 -4.93
CA ARG A 71 -9.13 -25.40 -4.54
C ARG A 71 -9.33 -26.66 -3.71
N ASP A 72 -9.56 -26.49 -2.41
CA ASP A 72 -9.83 -27.59 -1.49
C ASP A 72 -11.14 -28.33 -1.82
N ASP A 73 -11.10 -29.66 -1.65
CA ASP A 73 -12.21 -30.62 -1.63
C ASP A 73 -13.23 -30.30 -0.49
N GLU A 74 -13.99 -29.21 -0.58
CA GLU A 74 -15.00 -28.82 0.42
C GLU A 74 -16.19 -29.82 0.54
N ALA A 75 -16.26 -30.83 -0.33
CA ALA A 75 -17.35 -31.81 -0.36
C ALA A 75 -17.20 -32.98 0.65
N ARG A 76 -16.00 -33.30 1.17
CA ARG A 76 -15.80 -34.53 1.98
C ARG A 76 -16.03 -34.40 3.50
N ARG A 77 -16.39 -33.22 4.02
CA ARG A 77 -16.55 -33.00 5.48
C ARG A 77 -18.01 -33.04 5.99
N ASN A 78 -19.01 -33.19 5.12
CA ASN A 78 -20.44 -33.14 5.50
C ASN A 78 -21.19 -34.49 5.46
N ASP A 79 -20.55 -35.58 5.04
CA ASP A 79 -21.20 -36.91 4.89
C ASP A 79 -20.95 -37.87 6.08
N ALA A 80 -20.50 -37.36 7.22
CA ALA A 80 -20.22 -38.16 8.43
C ALA A 80 -20.99 -37.67 9.67
N ALA A 81 -22.27 -37.32 9.50
CA ALA A 81 -23.22 -37.05 10.58
C ALA A 81 -24.49 -37.88 10.40
#